data_AF-A0A497I0H1-F1
#
_entry.id   AF-A0A497I0H1-F1
#
_cell.length_a   1.000
_cell.length_b   1.000
_cell.length_c   1.000
_cell.angle_alpha   90.00
_cell.angle_beta   90.00
_cell.angle_gamma   90.00
#
_symmetry.space_group_name_H-M   'P 1'
#
loop_
_entity.id
_entity.type
_entity.pdbx_description
1 polymer ?
#
loop_
_entity_poly.entity_id
_entity_poly.type
_entity_poly.pdbx_seq_one_letter_code
_entity_poly.pdbx_strand_id
1 'polypeptide(L)' 'MINSEEFMNIIKENNVDYVFCSHIHFYYEKKIGDTVFIISGGAGAPLVHNGFYHYIVVNVSENISFSVVRCENE' A
#
# COMPACT_ATOMS: atom_id res chain seq x y z
N MET A 1 0.33 21.90 -1.16
CA MET A 1 0.16 20.52 -0.65
C MET A 1 -1.30 20.34 -0.37
N ILE A 2 -1.92 19.27 -0.89
CA ILE A 2 -3.28 18.90 -0.52
C ILE A 2 -3.27 18.34 0.90
N ASN A 3 -4.34 18.52 1.66
CA ASN A 3 -4.46 17.94 3.01
C ASN A 3 -5.07 16.52 2.92
N SER A 4 -5.17 15.84 4.07
CA SER A 4 -5.68 14.46 4.10
C SER A 4 -7.15 14.36 3.70
N GLU A 5 -7.99 15.32 4.07
CA GLU A 5 -9.41 15.33 3.72
C GLU A 5 -9.60 15.51 2.21
N GLU A 6 -8.89 16.48 1.63
CA GLU A 6 -8.89 16.74 0.18
C GLU A 6 -8.39 15.52 -0.60
N PHE A 7 -7.33 14.87 -0.12
CA PHE A 7 -6.85 13.62 -0.72
C PHE A 7 -7.91 12.52 -0.66
N MET A 8 -8.54 12.30 0.49
CA MET A 8 -9.59 11.28 0.63
C MET A 8 -10.81 11.57 -0.25
N ASN A 9 -11.15 12.85 -0.46
CA ASN A 9 -12.21 13.25 -1.38
C ASN A 9 -11.86 12.89 -2.83
N ILE A 10 -10.63 13.17 -3.27
CA ILE A 10 -10.17 12.80 -4.63
C ILE A 10 -10.24 11.28 -4.84
N ILE A 11 -9.79 10.49 -3.86
CA ILE A 11 -9.86 9.01 -3.91
C ILE A 11 -11.30 8.55 -4.08
N LYS A 12 -12.23 9.12 -3.30
CA LYS A 12 -13.65 8.78 -3.35
C LYS A 12 -14.31 9.18 -4.67
N GLU A 13 -14.10 10.42 -5.12
CA GLU A 13 -14.70 10.97 -6.35
C GLU A 13 -14.29 10.20 -7.61
N ASN A 14 -13.08 9.62 -7.60
CA ASN A 14 -12.55 8.86 -8.73
C ASN A 14 -12.77 7.34 -8.59
N ASN A 15 -13.52 6.88 -7.58
CA ASN A 15 -13.78 5.47 -7.31
C ASN A 15 -12.50 4.61 -7.30
N VAL A 16 -11.44 5.09 -6.63
CA VAL A 16 -10.16 4.39 -6.61
C VAL A 16 -10.27 3.10 -5.79
N ASP A 17 -9.90 1.96 -6.40
CA ASP A 17 -9.93 0.66 -5.73
C ASP A 17 -8.76 0.47 -4.75
N TYR A 18 -7.56 0.91 -5.15
CA TYR A 18 -6.32 0.72 -4.39
C TYR A 18 -5.45 1.97 -4.38
N VAL A 19 -4.88 2.28 -3.21
CA VAL A 19 -3.85 3.31 -3.04
C VAL A 19 -2.58 2.62 -2.52
N PHE A 20 -1.52 2.66 -3.33
CA PHE A 20 -0.20 2.18 -2.93
C PHE A 20 0.69 3.37 -2.58
N CYS A 21 1.29 3.35 -1.39
CA CYS A 21 2.21 4.38 -0.96
C CYS A 21 3.43 3.80 -0.23
N SER A 22 4.44 4.64 -0.07
CA SER A 22 5.67 4.32 0.66
C SER A 22 5.85 5.37 1.76
N HIS A 23 7.10 5.65 2.16
CA HIS A 23 7.54 6.52 3.26
C HIS A 23 7.68 5.82 4.61
N ILE A 24 6.65 5.12 5.09
CA ILE A 24 6.80 4.33 6.32
C ILE A 24 7.42 2.98 5.95
N HIS A 25 8.61 2.67 6.47
CA HIS A 25 9.38 1.46 6.13
C HIS A 25 8.80 0.20 6.77
N PHE A 26 7.54 -0.12 6.47
CA PHE A 26 6.85 -1.32 6.90
C PHE A 26 5.72 -1.66 5.91
N TYR A 27 5.14 -2.85 6.05
CA TYR A 27 3.92 -3.24 5.34
C TYR A 27 2.69 -2.93 6.18
N TYR A 28 1.72 -2.24 5.60
CA TYR A 28 0.40 -2.01 6.19
C TYR A 28 -0.67 -2.14 5.15
N GLU A 29 -1.82 -2.67 5.55
CA GLU A 29 -3.02 -2.69 4.75
C GLU A 29 -4.20 -2.21 5.57
N LYS A 30 -5.02 -1.35 4.97
CA LYS A 30 -6.28 -0.93 5.57
C LYS A 30 -7.30 -0.61 4.49
N LYS A 31 -8.50 -1.17 4.63
CA LYS A 31 -9.66 -0.75 3.84
C LYS A 31 -10.33 0.47 4.49
N ILE A 32 -10.56 1.52 3.71
CA ILE A 32 -11.30 2.73 4.11
C ILE A 32 -12.38 2.99 3.07
N GLY A 33 -13.65 2.81 3.46
CA GLY A 33 -14.74 2.76 2.49
C GLY A 33 -14.56 1.56 1.55
N ASP A 34 -14.57 1.82 0.24
CA ASP A 34 -14.36 0.78 -0.79
C ASP A 34 -12.90 0.67 -1.24
N THR A 35 -12.04 1.61 -0.85
CA THR A 35 -10.62 1.67 -1.25
C THR A 35 -9.72 0.91 -0.28
N VAL A 36 -8.79 0.13 -0.80
CA VAL A 36 -7.71 -0.53 -0.04
C VAL A 36 -6.45 0.32 -0.08
N PHE A 37 -5.96 0.75 1.08
CA PHE A 37 -4.71 1.50 1.24
C PHE A 37 -3.60 0.56 1.67
N ILE A 38 -2.47 0.62 0.96
CA ILE A 38 -1.33 -0.24 1.20
C ILE A 38 -0.05 0.59 1.32
N ILE A 39 0.64 0.43 2.45
CA ILE A 39 2.00 0.92 2.64
C ILE A 39 2.96 -0.21 2.26
N SER A 40 3.89 0.04 1.34
CA SER A 40 4.87 -0.94 0.84
C SER A 40 6.32 -0.45 0.95
N GLY A 41 6.70 0.10 2.11
CA GLY A 41 8.00 0.78 2.30
C GLY A 41 9.17 -0.14 2.65
N GLY A 42 9.03 -1.47 2.54
CA GLY A 42 10.01 -2.44 3.03
C GLY A 42 11.02 -2.95 1.99
N ALA A 43 11.31 -2.22 0.91
CA ALA A 43 12.15 -2.76 -0.18
C ALA A 43 13.68 -2.65 0.03
N GLY A 44 14.16 -2.20 1.19
CA GLY A 44 15.61 -2.14 1.48
C GLY A 44 16.08 -1.07 2.49
N ALA A 45 15.21 -0.13 2.88
CA ALA A 45 15.52 0.86 3.90
C ALA A 45 15.39 0.28 5.33
N PRO A 46 16.00 0.90 6.38
CA PRO A 46 15.85 0.43 7.75
C PRO A 46 14.39 0.32 8.17
N LEU A 47 13.99 -0.87 8.62
CA LEU A 47 12.61 -1.19 8.96
C LEU A 47 12.20 -0.55 10.28
N VAL A 48 10.90 -0.24 10.40
CA VAL A 48 10.28 0.25 11.64
C VAL A 48 9.23 -0.74 12.15
N HIS A 49 8.83 -0.61 13.43
CA HIS A 49 7.75 -1.41 14.03
C HIS A 49 7.91 -2.94 13.90
N ASN A 50 9.15 -3.45 13.94
CA ASN A 50 9.45 -4.88 13.71
C ASN A 50 8.90 -5.40 12.36
N GLY A 51 8.90 -4.55 11.33
CA GLY A 51 8.52 -4.93 9.98
C GLY A 51 9.45 -5.96 9.33
N PHE A 52 9.14 -6.32 8.08
CA PHE A 52 9.94 -7.24 7.28
C PHE A 52 10.20 -6.64 5.90
N TYR A 53 11.32 -7.05 5.29
CA TYR A 53 11.62 -6.68 3.91
C TYR A 53 10.62 -7.35 2.97
N HIS A 54 10.04 -6.58 2.05
CA HIS A 54 9.00 -7.08 1.15
C HIS A 54 8.88 -6.25 -0.12
N TYR A 55 8.18 -6.83 -1.09
CA TYR A 55 7.58 -6.14 -2.23
C TYR A 55 6.16 -6.64 -2.44
N ILE A 56 5.41 -5.95 -3.29
CA ILE A 56 4.02 -6.31 -3.63
C ILE A 56 3.94 -6.64 -5.11
N VAL A 57 3.31 -7.78 -5.40
CA VAL A 57 2.92 -8.14 -6.77
C VAL A 57 1.43 -7.84 -6.91
N VAL A 58 1.08 -6.99 -7.88
CA VAL A 58 -0.31 -6.63 -8.17
C VAL A 58 -0.71 -7.24 -9.51
N ASN A 59 -1.78 -8.01 -9.51
CA ASN A 59 -2.37 -8.57 -10.72
C ASN A 59 -3.61 -7.77 -11.08
N VAL A 60 -3.57 -7.08 -12.22
CA VAL A 60 -4.66 -6.26 -12.73
C VAL A 60 -5.34 -7.01 -13.87
N SER A 61 -6.59 -7.40 -13.64
CA SER A 61 -7.46 -8.08 -14.61
C SER A 61 -8.91 -7.59 -14.43
N GLU A 62 -9.92 -8.35 -14.88
CA GLU A 62 -11.32 -8.10 -14.50
C GLU A 62 -11.50 -8.00 -12.98
N ASN A 63 -10.67 -8.73 -12.22
CA ASN A 63 -10.54 -8.57 -10.78
C ASN A 63 -9.10 -8.16 -10.43
N ILE A 64 -8.95 -7.19 -9.52
CA ILE A 64 -7.65 -6.80 -8.99
C ILE A 64 -7.34 -7.69 -7.78
N SER A 65 -6.14 -8.27 -7.76
CA SER A 65 -5.59 -8.96 -6.59
C SER A 65 -4.15 -8.54 -6.35
N PHE A 66 -3.67 -8.70 -5.12
CA PHE A 66 -2.27 -8.46 -4.79
C PHE A 66 -1.76 -9.51 -3.81
N SER A 67 -0.44 -9.71 -3.80
CA SER A 67 0.26 -10.57 -2.85
C SER A 67 1.49 -9.86 -2.30
N VAL A 68 1.71 -10.00 -1.00
CA VAL A 68 2.93 -9.53 -0.33
C VAL A 68 3.97 -10.63 -0.39
N VAL A 69 5.14 -10.33 -0.95
CA VAL A 69 6.27 -11.25 -0.99
C VAL A 69 7.30 -10.78 0.02
N ARG A 70 7.54 -11.60 1.04
CA ARG A 70 8.62 -11.38 2.00
C ARG A 70 9.96 -11.71 1.33
N CYS A 71 10.90 -10.79 1.41
CA CYS A 71 12.28 -11.07 1.06
C CYS A 71 12.88 -11.88 2.21
N GLU A 72 12.97 -13.19 2.05
CA GLU A 72 13.77 -14.04 2.92
C GLU A 72 15.23 -13.91 2.52
N ASN A 73 16.15 -14.02 3.50
CA ASN A 73 17.56 -14.11 3.19
C ASN A 73 17.78 -15.45 2.45
N GLU A 74 18.34 -15.41 1.24
CA GLU A 74 19.13 -16.54 0.73
C GLU A 74 20.36 -16.78 1.62
#